data_AF-A0A953JZK3-F1
#
_entry.id   AF-A0A953JZK3-F1
#
_cell.length_a   1.000
_cell.length_b   1.000
_cell.length_c   1.000
_cell.angle_alpha   90.00
_cell.angle_beta   90.00
_cell.angle_gamma   90.00
#
_symmetry.space_group_name_H-M   'P 1'
#
loop_
_entity.id
_entity.type
_entity.pdbx_description
1 polymer ?
#
loop_
_entity_poly.entity_id
_entity_poly.type
_entity_poly.pdbx_seq_one_letter_code
_entity_poly.pdbx_strand_id
1 'polypeptide(L)'
;MTLDQTLAEVARLSVCLSAREDRLRYFPKTLPAELLSGLAAHKAELLDLLYEYDERAAIYEYDGGLCRDDAEALARLEIFGWARKSTPQNRV
;
A
#
# COMPACT_ATOMS: atom_id res chain seq x y z
N MET A 1 10.96 -6.73 12.46
CA MET A 1 10.47 -5.41 12.02
C MET A 1 8.98 -5.28 12.32
N THR A 2 8.49 -4.07 12.59
CA THR A 2 7.05 -3.78 12.72
C THR A 2 6.36 -3.71 11.35
N LEU A 3 5.04 -3.69 11.31
CA LEU A 3 4.27 -3.49 10.07
C LEU A 3 4.64 -2.16 9.40
N ASP A 4 4.69 -1.05 10.14
CA ASP A 4 5.07 0.25 9.60
C ASP A 4 6.48 0.26 9.00
N GLN A 5 7.43 -0.39 9.66
CA GLN A 5 8.79 -0.53 9.13
C GLN A 5 8.82 -1.38 7.86
N THR A 6 7.98 -2.41 7.78
CA THR A 6 7.82 -3.25 6.60
C THR A 6 7.27 -2.43 5.43
N LEU A 7 6.19 -1.67 5.65
CA LEU A 7 5.57 -0.80 4.65
C LEU A 7 6.52 0.33 4.20
N ALA A 8 7.25 0.93 5.14
CA ALA A 8 8.25 1.95 4.82
C ALA A 8 9.37 1.39 3.94
N GLU A 9 9.82 0.17 4.20
CA GLU A 9 10.86 -0.50 3.41
C GLU A 9 10.37 -0.92 2.02
N VAL A 10 9.12 -1.40 1.92
CA VAL A 10 8.42 -1.67 0.64
C VAL A 10 8.40 -0.40 -0.21
N ALA A 11 7.99 0.73 0.37
CA ALA A 11 7.97 2.02 -0.31
C ALA A 11 9.37 2.47 -0.72
N ARG A 12 10.34 2.37 0.19
CA ARG A 12 11.74 2.78 -0.05
C ARG A 12 12.40 2.00 -1.19
N LEU A 13 12.06 0.73 -1.33
CA LEU A 13 12.59 -0.16 -2.35
C LEU A 13 11.72 -0.25 -3.61
N SER A 14 10.66 0.55 -3.71
CA SER A 14 9.69 0.52 -4.81
C SER A 14 9.15 -0.90 -5.09
N VAL A 15 8.89 -1.66 -4.03
CA VAL A 15 8.33 -3.00 -4.13
C VAL A 15 6.83 -2.88 -4.36
N CYS A 16 6.34 -3.49 -5.44
CA CYS A 16 4.91 -3.60 -5.69
C CYS A 16 4.37 -4.79 -4.89
N LEU A 17 3.40 -4.56 -4.00
CA LEU A 17 2.64 -5.60 -3.33
C LEU A 17 1.26 -5.76 -3.99
N SER A 18 0.73 -6.98 -4.01
CA SER A 18 -0.63 -7.26 -4.47
C SER A 18 -1.19 -8.49 -3.75
N ALA A 19 -2.49 -8.48 -3.49
CA ALA A 19 -3.21 -9.65 -2.98
C ALA A 19 -3.79 -10.46 -4.14
N ARG A 20 -3.66 -11.79 -4.05
CA ARG A 20 -4.35 -12.73 -4.94
C ARG A 20 -4.85 -13.88 -4.08
N GLU A 21 -6.15 -13.85 -3.78
CA GLU A 21 -6.73 -14.77 -2.79
C GLU A 21 -5.91 -14.69 -1.49
N ASP A 22 -5.60 -15.82 -0.86
CA ASP A 22 -4.82 -15.90 0.37
C ASP A 22 -3.29 -15.66 0.18
N ARG A 23 -2.86 -15.16 -0.98
CA ARG A 23 -1.44 -15.03 -1.34
C ARG A 23 -1.02 -13.58 -1.51
N LEU A 24 -0.01 -13.21 -0.73
CA LEU A 24 0.74 -11.98 -0.91
C LEU A 24 1.74 -12.18 -2.06
N ARG A 25 1.64 -11.37 -3.10
CA ARG A 25 2.57 -11.33 -4.23
C ARG A 25 3.37 -10.03 -4.20
N TYR A 26 4.63 -10.12 -4.63
CA TYR A 26 5.52 -8.96 -4.66
C TYR A 26 6.43 -8.95 -5.89
N PHE A 27 6.81 -7.75 -6.32
CA PHE A 27 7.80 -7.52 -7.37
C PHE A 27 8.74 -6.37 -6.95
N PRO A 28 10.07 -6.49 -7.11
CA PRO A 28 10.82 -7.62 -7.71
C PRO A 28 10.82 -8.88 -6.85
N LYS A 29 11.10 -10.05 -7.47
CA LYS A 29 11.07 -11.37 -6.78
C LYS A 29 12.19 -11.54 -5.74
N THR A 30 13.28 -10.80 -5.87
CA THR A 30 14.41 -10.85 -4.94
C THR A 30 14.34 -9.65 -4.02
N LEU A 31 14.11 -9.89 -2.74
CA LEU A 31 14.04 -8.88 -1.69
C LEU A 31 15.06 -9.19 -0.59
N PRO A 32 15.49 -8.18 0.20
CA PRO A 32 16.32 -8.41 1.38
C PRO A 32 15.65 -9.40 2.36
N ALA A 33 16.45 -10.26 2.99
CA ALA A 33 15.95 -11.31 3.89
C ALA A 33 15.10 -10.75 5.05
N GLU A 34 15.51 -9.62 5.59
CA GLU A 34 14.75 -8.90 6.62
C GLU A 34 13.37 -8.52 6.12
N LEU A 35 13.26 -7.93 4.92
CA LEU A 35 11.98 -7.53 4.34
C LEU A 35 11.10 -8.76 4.09
N LEU A 36 11.65 -9.86 3.58
CA LEU A 36 10.90 -11.12 3.41
C LEU A 36 10.34 -11.63 4.75
N SER A 37 11.16 -11.57 5.82
CA SER A 37 10.74 -11.96 7.17
C SER A 37 9.60 -11.07 7.68
N GLY A 38 9.67 -9.75 7.45
CA GLY A 38 8.58 -8.82 7.79
C GLY A 38 7.29 -9.07 7.01
N LEU A 39 7.39 -9.23 5.69
CA LEU A 39 6.24 -9.55 4.83
C LEU A 39 5.57 -10.87 5.26
N ALA A 40 6.36 -11.86 5.68
CA ALA A 40 5.84 -13.13 6.18
C ALA A 40 5.18 -12.98 7.56
N ALA A 41 5.81 -12.25 8.48
CA ALA A 41 5.31 -12.02 9.83
C ALA A 41 3.98 -11.26 9.85
N HIS A 42 3.80 -10.31 8.94
CA HIS A 42 2.62 -9.45 8.86
C HIS A 42 1.71 -9.80 7.67
N LYS A 43 1.79 -11.03 7.15
CA LYS A 43 1.08 -11.44 5.92
C LYS A 43 -0.43 -11.16 5.98
N ALA A 44 -1.08 -11.53 7.09
CA ALA A 44 -2.53 -11.38 7.23
C ALA A 44 -2.95 -9.91 7.20
N GLU A 45 -2.31 -9.07 8.03
CA GLU A 45 -2.55 -7.63 8.08
C GLU A 45 -2.28 -6.96 6.72
N LEU A 46 -1.23 -7.37 6.01
CA LEU A 46 -0.93 -6.86 4.67
C LEU A 46 -1.98 -7.26 3.64
N LEU A 47 -2.53 -8.48 3.72
CA LEU A 47 -3.61 -8.90 2.84
C LEU A 47 -4.88 -8.08 3.11
N ASP A 48 -5.25 -7.89 4.37
CA ASP A 48 -6.41 -7.08 4.75
C ASP A 48 -6.29 -5.65 4.23
N LEU A 49 -5.13 -5.00 4.41
CA LEU A 49 -4.86 -3.66 3.87
C LEU A 49 -4.94 -3.62 2.33
N LEU A 50 -4.42 -4.64 1.64
CA LEU A 50 -4.46 -4.69 0.17
C LEU A 50 -5.89 -4.91 -0.34
N TYR A 51 -6.70 -5.69 0.37
CA TYR A 51 -8.12 -5.85 0.04
C TYR A 51 -8.91 -4.57 0.24
N GLU A 52 -8.70 -3.88 1.37
CA GLU A 52 -9.35 -2.61 1.64
C GLU A 52 -8.94 -1.55 0.60
N TYR A 53 -7.67 -1.54 0.19
CA TYR A 53 -7.20 -0.70 -0.91
C TYR A 53 -7.91 -0.99 -2.23
N ASP A 54 -8.02 -2.27 -2.63
CA ASP A 54 -8.65 -2.66 -3.89
C ASP A 54 -10.16 -2.33 -3.88
N GLU A 55 -10.85 -2.57 -2.76
CA GLU A 55 -12.25 -2.20 -2.57
C GLU A 55 -12.44 -0.69 -2.66
N ARG A 56 -11.58 0.08 -1.97
CA ARG A 56 -11.67 1.54 -1.96
C ARG A 56 -11.39 2.14 -3.34
N ALA A 57 -10.42 1.61 -4.06
CA ALA A 57 -10.15 2.00 -5.44
C ALA A 57 -11.35 1.69 -6.34
N ALA A 58 -11.99 0.53 -6.18
CA ALA A 58 -13.19 0.19 -6.94
C ALA A 58 -14.36 1.15 -6.65
N ILE A 59 -14.60 1.52 -5.39
CA ILE A 59 -15.62 2.50 -5.02
C ILE A 59 -15.34 3.85 -5.70
N TYR A 60 -14.10 4.34 -5.62
CA TYR A 60 -13.74 5.61 -6.25
C TYR A 60 -13.85 5.59 -7.79
N GLU A 61 -13.55 4.45 -8.42
CA GLU A 61 -13.68 4.26 -9.86
C GLU A 61 -15.16 4.20 -10.30
N TYR A 62 -15.93 3.27 -9.75
CA TYR A 62 -17.28 2.96 -10.25
C TYR A 62 -18.37 3.88 -9.67
N ASP A 63 -18.30 4.19 -8.38
CA ASP A 63 -19.29 5.04 -7.72
C ASP A 63 -18.87 6.52 -7.76
N GLY A 64 -17.56 6.77 -7.64
CA GLY A 64 -16.98 8.12 -7.69
C GLY A 64 -16.75 8.65 -9.12
N GLY A 65 -16.77 7.78 -10.12
CA GLY A 65 -16.55 8.15 -11.53
C GLY A 65 -15.13 8.60 -11.85
N LEU A 66 -14.15 8.30 -10.99
CA LEU A 66 -12.74 8.61 -11.25
C LEU A 66 -12.14 7.62 -12.26
N CYS A 67 -11.10 8.06 -12.97
CA CYS A 67 -10.29 7.10 -13.72
C CYS A 67 -9.54 6.17 -12.75
N ARG A 68 -9.19 4.97 -13.22
CA ARG A 68 -8.54 3.94 -12.39
C ARG A 68 -7.30 4.47 -11.66
N ASP A 69 -6.47 5.25 -12.35
CA ASP A 69 -5.22 5.78 -11.79
C ASP A 69 -5.49 6.76 -10.62
N ASP A 70 -6.46 7.65 -10.77
CA ASP A 70 -6.83 8.62 -9.72
C ASP A 70 -7.53 7.94 -8.54
N ALA A 71 -8.38 6.95 -8.81
CA ALA A 71 -9.05 6.13 -7.80
C ALA A 71 -8.04 5.37 -6.93
N GLU A 72 -7.05 4.71 -7.56
CA GLU A 72 -5.96 4.03 -6.88
C GLU A 72 -5.07 4.99 -6.09
N ALA A 73 -4.80 6.19 -6.61
CA ALA A 73 -4.03 7.20 -5.88
C ALA A 73 -4.75 7.65 -4.59
N LEU A 74 -6.05 7.89 -4.64
CA LEU A 74 -6.84 8.25 -3.46
C LEU A 74 -6.94 7.11 -2.45
N ALA A 75 -7.24 5.90 -2.91
CA ALA A 75 -7.28 4.71 -2.05
C ALA A 75 -5.92 4.49 -1.36
N ARG A 76 -4.81 4.71 -2.06
CA ARG A 76 -3.46 4.60 -1.47
C ARG A 76 -3.22 5.63 -0.36
N LEU A 77 -3.67 6.86 -0.55
CA LEU A 77 -3.56 7.92 0.47
C LEU A 77 -4.37 7.60 1.72
N GLU A 78 -5.58 7.06 1.54
CA GLU A 78 -6.49 6.72 2.64
C GLU A 78 -5.99 5.51 3.45
N ILE A 79 -5.63 4.41 2.77
CA ILE A 79 -5.32 3.14 3.42
C ILE A 79 -3.89 3.10 3.98
N PHE A 80 -2.90 3.57 3.21
CA PHE A 80 -1.50 3.50 3.62
C PHE A 80 -0.99 4.81 4.24
N GLY A 81 -1.80 5.87 4.26
CA GLY A 81 -1.42 7.16 4.83
C GLY A 81 -0.26 7.84 4.11
N TRP A 82 0.07 7.43 2.87
CA TRP A 82 1.22 7.98 2.11
C TRP A 82 0.91 9.33 1.47
N ALA A 83 0.39 10.26 2.27
CA ALA A 83 0.32 11.67 1.92
C ALA A 83 1.59 12.37 2.42
N ARG A 84 2.51 12.67 1.50
CA ARG A 84 3.60 13.67 1.59
C ARG A 84 4.05 14.07 3.00
N LYS A 85 5.25 13.63 3.41
CA LYS A 85 6.16 14.57 4.10
C LYS A 85 6.60 15.64 3.10
N SER A 86 5.75 16.64 2.89
CA SER A 86 6.15 17.94 2.34
C SER A 86 5.11 18.97 2.77
N THR A 87 5.33 19.53 3.96
CA THR A 87 4.81 20.82 4.45
C THR A 87 5.08 21.93 3.41
N PRO A 88 4.31 23.05 3.37
CA PRO A 88 4.11 23.93 4.51
C PRO A 88 2.64 24.32 4.74
N GLN A 89 2.17 24.20 5.98
CA GLN A 89 0.99 24.93 6.42
C GLN A 89 1.42 26.39 6.69
N ASN A 90 1.52 27.20 5.65
CA ASN A 90 1.62 28.64 5.81
C ASN A 90 0.20 29.16 6.10
N ARG A 91 -0.11 29.34 7.39
CA ARG A 91 -1.05 30.36 7.90
C ARG A 91 -0.13 31.28 8.71
N VAL A 92 0.08 32.55 8.39
CA VAL A 92 -0.89 33.66 8.27
C VAL A 92 -0.32 34.68 7.29
#